data_AF-U4PVG3-F1
#
_entry.id   AF-U4PVG3-F1
#
_cell.length_a   1.000
_cell.length_b   1.000
_cell.length_c   1.000
_cell.angle_alpha   90.00
_cell.angle_beta   90.00
_cell.angle_gamma   90.00
#
_symmetry.space_group_name_H-M   'P 1'
#
loop_
_entity.id
_entity.type
_entity.pdbx_description
1 polymer ?
#
loop_
_entity_poly.entity_id
_entity_poly.type
_entity_poly.pdbx_seq_one_letter_code
_entity_poly.pdbx_strand_id
1 'polypeptide(L)'
;MDDRIVVSAEQVRALVVSQFPQWAALDVRPVELSGWDNRSFRLGDEMLIRMPSATRYVAQVEKEHRWLPTLAPFLPFPIPAPVALGQPGQGYPFRWSVYRWLEGEPLAQHLEKVDLSVIAIDVATFLRSLHEADAMDGPVAGAHNFHRGGSLAVYDGETKASAARLAGEVDQALAIEIWQLALSSYWQK
;
A
#
# COMPACT_ATOMS: atom_id res chain seq x y z
N MET A 1 13.07 12.20 9.61
CA MET A 1 14.25 11.44 9.18
C MET A 1 13.77 10.29 8.33
N ASP A 2 14.50 9.99 7.26
CA ASP A 2 14.23 8.82 6.45
C ASP A 2 14.73 7.57 7.17
N ASP A 3 13.81 6.80 7.75
CA ASP A 3 14.06 5.54 8.45
C ASP A 3 13.94 4.32 7.51
N ARG A 4 13.85 4.55 6.19
CA ARG A 4 13.67 3.47 5.24
C ARG A 4 14.98 2.70 5.04
N ILE A 5 14.87 1.38 5.07
CA ILE A 5 15.99 0.47 4.83
C ILE A 5 16.19 0.21 3.34
N VAL A 6 17.45 0.00 2.99
CA VAL A 6 17.86 -0.52 1.69
C VAL A 6 17.77 -2.04 1.75
N VAL A 7 17.26 -2.65 0.68
CA VAL A 7 17.14 -4.11 0.53
C VAL A 7 17.76 -4.46 -0.81
N SER A 8 18.70 -5.41 -0.84
CA SER A 8 19.37 -5.84 -2.07
C SER A 8 18.72 -7.10 -2.66
N ALA A 9 18.91 -7.34 -3.95
CA ALA A 9 18.41 -8.54 -4.62
C ALA A 9 19.04 -9.83 -4.05
N GLU A 10 20.31 -9.77 -3.64
CA GLU A 10 21.02 -10.90 -3.01
C GLU A 10 20.40 -11.26 -1.66
N GLN A 11 20.06 -10.26 -0.84
CA GLN A 11 19.39 -10.48 0.45
C GLN A 11 18.01 -11.13 0.24
N VAL A 12 17.24 -10.65 -0.74
CA VAL A 12 15.94 -11.22 -1.08
C VAL A 12 16.07 -12.64 -1.61
N ARG A 13 17.07 -12.93 -2.45
CA ARG A 13 17.35 -14.28 -2.93
C ARG A 13 17.67 -15.24 -1.77
N ALA A 14 18.51 -14.81 -0.82
CA ALA A 14 18.83 -15.63 0.36
C ALA A 14 17.58 -15.91 1.23
N LEU A 15 16.69 -14.92 1.37
CA LEU A 15 15.40 -15.09 2.04
C LEU A 15 14.51 -16.11 1.31
N VAL A 16 14.37 -15.99 -0.01
CA VAL A 16 13.59 -16.94 -0.83
C VAL A 16 14.14 -18.36 -0.71
N VAL A 17 15.45 -18.55 -0.88
CA VAL A 17 16.08 -19.88 -0.77
C VAL A 17 15.86 -20.51 0.60
N SER A 18 15.96 -19.70 1.67
CA SER A 18 15.80 -20.20 3.04
C SER A 18 14.36 -20.49 3.45
N GLN A 19 13.37 -19.75 2.93
CA GLN A 19 11.97 -19.83 3.39
C GLN A 19 11.03 -20.49 2.39
N PHE A 20 11.35 -20.43 1.09
CA PHE A 20 10.55 -20.98 0.00
C PHE A 20 11.43 -21.79 -0.96
N PRO A 21 11.97 -22.96 -0.53
CA PRO A 21 12.89 -23.75 -1.33
C PRO A 21 12.35 -24.15 -2.72
N GLN A 22 11.04 -24.26 -2.88
CA GLN A 22 10.37 -24.51 -4.17
C GLN A 22 10.63 -23.42 -5.22
N TRP A 23 11.05 -22.22 -4.80
CA TRP A 23 11.37 -21.08 -5.66
C TRP A 23 12.86 -20.72 -5.67
N ALA A 24 13.71 -21.54 -5.05
CA ALA A 24 15.14 -21.25 -4.89
C ALA A 24 15.88 -21.02 -6.23
N ALA A 25 15.42 -21.67 -7.30
CA ALA A 25 16.01 -21.53 -8.63
C ALA A 25 15.47 -20.33 -9.43
N LEU A 26 14.44 -19.64 -8.95
CA LEU A 26 13.85 -18.50 -9.66
C LEU A 26 14.76 -17.27 -9.54
N ASP A 27 14.76 -16.46 -10.59
CA ASP A 27 15.52 -15.22 -10.60
C ASP A 27 14.86 -14.15 -9.72
N VAL A 28 15.68 -13.30 -9.08
CA VAL A 28 15.22 -12.18 -8.27
C VAL A 28 15.79 -10.90 -8.85
N ARG A 29 14.92 -10.04 -9.37
CA ARG A 29 15.31 -8.80 -10.06
C ARG A 29 14.56 -7.61 -9.47
N PRO A 30 15.21 -6.46 -9.20
CA PRO A 30 14.51 -5.25 -8.79
C PRO A 30 13.45 -4.85 -9.82
N VAL A 31 12.30 -4.36 -9.35
CA VAL A 31 11.33 -3.67 -10.21
C VAL A 31 11.81 -2.24 -10.42
N GLU A 32 11.92 -1.79 -11.67
CA GLU A 32 12.47 -0.47 -12.02
C GLU A 32 11.74 0.68 -11.33
N LEU A 33 10.40 0.63 -11.35
CA LEU A 33 9.53 1.61 -10.70
C LEU A 33 8.99 1.04 -9.38
N SER A 34 9.84 1.02 -8.35
CA SER A 34 9.43 0.58 -7.01
C SER A 34 8.67 1.68 -6.26
N GLY A 35 7.66 1.29 -5.49
CA GLY A 35 6.88 2.19 -4.66
C GLY A 35 7.62 2.75 -3.44
N TRP A 36 6.95 3.67 -2.74
CA TRP A 36 7.48 4.34 -1.55
C TRP A 36 7.58 3.42 -0.33
N ASP A 37 6.51 2.66 -0.06
CA ASP A 37 6.32 1.83 1.14
C ASP A 37 7.09 0.53 1.10
N ASN A 38 7.37 0.02 -0.10
CA ASN A 38 7.98 -1.28 -0.32
C ASN A 38 9.14 -1.19 -1.31
N ARG A 39 10.19 -2.00 -1.08
CA ARG A 39 11.15 -2.38 -2.11
C ARG A 39 10.61 -3.61 -2.83
N SER A 40 10.45 -3.51 -4.14
CA SER A 40 9.76 -4.53 -4.93
C SER A 40 10.72 -5.27 -5.87
N PHE A 41 10.56 -6.59 -5.98
CA PHE A 41 11.40 -7.44 -6.83
C PHE A 41 10.53 -8.42 -7.60
N ARG A 42 10.85 -8.68 -8.87
CA ARG A 42 10.32 -9.85 -9.59
C ARG A 42 10.91 -11.12 -8.98
N LEU A 43 10.10 -12.17 -8.88
CA LEU A 43 10.51 -13.53 -8.56
C LEU A 43 10.10 -14.44 -9.71
N GLY A 44 11.08 -14.82 -10.53
CA GLY A 44 10.80 -15.34 -11.87
C GLY A 44 9.95 -14.36 -12.67
N ASP A 45 9.10 -14.89 -13.54
CA ASP A 45 8.26 -14.07 -14.42
C ASP A 45 6.84 -13.88 -13.86
N GLU A 46 6.36 -14.78 -12.99
CA GLU A 46 4.95 -14.78 -12.56
C GLU A 46 4.70 -14.17 -11.18
N MET A 47 5.72 -13.70 -10.47
CA MET A 47 5.58 -13.26 -9.07
C MET A 47 6.30 -11.95 -8.77
N LEU A 48 5.79 -11.30 -7.71
CA LEU A 48 6.27 -10.05 -7.15
C LEU A 48 6.56 -10.24 -5.66
N ILE A 49 7.75 -9.86 -5.23
CA ILE A 49 8.13 -9.72 -3.83
C ILE A 49 7.94 -8.27 -3.42
N ARG A 50 7.26 -8.02 -2.29
CA ARG A 50 7.14 -6.69 -1.66
C ARG A 50 7.73 -6.73 -0.26
N MET A 51 8.78 -5.94 -0.07
CA MET A 51 9.52 -5.82 1.18
C MET A 51 9.21 -4.46 1.82
N PRO A 52 8.48 -4.38 2.94
CA PRO A 52 8.32 -3.13 3.69
C PRO A 52 9.65 -2.40 3.85
N SER A 53 9.68 -1.13 3.48
CA SER A 53 10.91 -0.34 3.57
C SER A 53 11.12 0.25 4.96
N ALA A 54 10.13 0.23 5.85
CA ALA A 54 10.24 0.77 7.21
C ALA A 54 9.17 0.14 8.12
N THR A 55 9.38 0.21 9.44
CA THR A 55 8.49 -0.40 10.45
C THR A 55 7.02 0.05 10.29
N ARG A 56 6.78 1.32 9.94
CA ARG A 56 5.41 1.84 9.77
C ARG A 56 4.62 1.20 8.62
N TYR A 57 5.29 0.54 7.67
CA TYR A 57 4.65 -0.13 6.54
C TYR A 57 4.33 -1.60 6.82
N VAL A 58 4.87 -2.17 7.90
CA VAL A 58 4.76 -3.61 8.20
C VAL A 58 3.31 -4.04 8.41
N ALA A 59 2.48 -3.21 9.05
CA ALA A 59 1.08 -3.54 9.31
C ALA A 59 0.24 -3.69 8.02
N GLN A 60 0.71 -3.19 6.87
CA GLN A 60 0.04 -3.38 5.59
C GLN A 60 0.14 -4.82 5.08
N VAL A 61 1.23 -5.53 5.39
CA VAL A 61 1.50 -6.90 4.94
C VAL A 61 0.39 -7.85 5.36
N GLU A 62 0.11 -7.91 6.67
CA GLU A 62 -0.89 -8.83 7.22
C GLU A 62 -2.31 -8.44 6.79
N LYS A 63 -2.59 -7.13 6.67
CA LYS A 63 -3.85 -6.62 6.15
C LYS A 63 -4.09 -7.09 4.72
N GLU A 64 -3.12 -6.91 3.83
CA GLU A 64 -3.27 -7.29 2.43
C GLU A 64 -3.44 -8.80 2.26
N HIS A 65 -2.68 -9.61 3.02
CA HIS A 65 -2.85 -11.07 3.03
C HIS A 65 -4.24 -11.54 3.45
N ARG A 66 -4.88 -10.84 4.38
CA ARG A 66 -6.24 -11.17 4.84
C ARG A 66 -7.32 -10.69 3.88
N TRP A 67 -7.21 -9.45 3.41
CA TRP A 67 -8.34 -8.77 2.75
C TRP A 67 -8.34 -8.90 1.23
N LEU A 68 -7.17 -8.99 0.57
CA LEU A 68 -7.15 -9.14 -0.89
C LEU A 68 -7.83 -10.44 -1.35
N PRO A 69 -7.61 -11.61 -0.73
CA PRO A 69 -8.33 -12.83 -1.11
C PRO A 69 -9.84 -12.75 -0.83
N THR A 70 -10.25 -11.99 0.19
CA THR A 70 -11.66 -11.78 0.53
C THR A 70 -12.34 -10.89 -0.51
N LEU A 71 -11.65 -9.86 -1.01
CA LEU A 71 -12.19 -8.92 -2.00
C LEU A 71 -12.18 -9.48 -3.43
N ALA A 72 -11.18 -10.27 -3.78
CA ALA A 72 -10.95 -10.71 -5.17
C ALA A 72 -12.17 -11.33 -5.87
N PRO A 73 -12.99 -12.20 -5.23
CA PRO A 73 -14.17 -12.78 -5.87
C PRO A 73 -15.28 -11.78 -6.22
N PHE A 74 -15.29 -10.60 -5.59
CA PHE A 74 -16.32 -9.58 -5.77
C PHE A 74 -15.93 -8.50 -6.78
N LEU A 75 -14.68 -8.49 -7.23
CA LEU A 75 -14.16 -7.43 -8.09
C LEU A 75 -14.18 -7.84 -9.57
N PRO A 76 -14.52 -6.92 -10.49
CA PRO A 76 -14.66 -7.23 -11.91
C PRO A 76 -13.31 -7.41 -12.63
N PHE A 77 -12.21 -7.03 -11.99
CA PHE A 77 -10.86 -7.08 -12.55
C PHE A 77 -9.88 -7.74 -11.56
N PRO A 78 -8.80 -8.36 -12.06
CA PRO A 78 -7.75 -8.91 -11.21
C PRO A 78 -7.13 -7.87 -10.28
N ILE A 79 -6.92 -8.26 -9.03
CA ILE A 79 -6.18 -7.48 -8.02
C ILE A 79 -4.94 -8.25 -7.56
N PRO A 80 -3.99 -7.60 -6.85
CA PRO A 80 -2.83 -8.32 -6.33
C PRO A 80 -3.24 -9.53 -5.49
N ALA A 81 -2.66 -10.69 -5.78
CA ALA A 81 -2.98 -11.94 -5.10
C ALA A 81 -1.78 -12.41 -4.27
N PRO A 82 -1.77 -12.19 -2.94
CA PRO A 82 -0.73 -12.70 -2.07
C PRO A 82 -0.72 -14.24 -2.09
N VAL A 83 0.46 -14.84 -2.28
CA VAL A 83 0.66 -16.30 -2.37
C VAL A 83 1.59 -16.86 -1.30
N ALA A 84 2.44 -16.03 -0.69
CA ALA A 84 3.25 -16.46 0.46
C ALA A 84 3.62 -15.28 1.37
N LEU A 85 3.75 -15.58 2.66
CA LEU A 85 4.14 -14.64 3.70
C LEU A 85 5.50 -15.04 4.26
N GLY A 86 6.52 -14.23 3.98
CA GLY A 86 7.87 -14.39 4.49
C GLY A 86 8.03 -13.85 5.90
N GLN A 87 8.97 -14.44 6.64
CA GLN A 87 9.39 -14.02 7.98
C GLN A 87 10.68 -13.18 7.91
N PRO A 88 11.00 -12.39 8.95
CA PRO A 88 12.32 -11.77 9.11
C PRO A 88 13.46 -12.80 9.01
N GLY A 89 14.62 -12.39 8.50
CA GLY A 89 15.78 -13.26 8.32
C GLY A 89 16.85 -12.63 7.42
N GLN A 90 18.04 -13.22 7.38
CA GLN A 90 19.15 -12.74 6.53
C GLN A 90 19.46 -11.23 6.71
N GLY A 91 19.26 -10.71 7.94
CA GLY A 91 19.42 -9.28 8.25
C GLY A 91 18.23 -8.38 7.87
N TYR A 92 17.19 -8.91 7.23
CA TYR A 92 15.95 -8.19 6.97
C TYR A 92 14.98 -8.32 8.17
N PRO A 93 14.49 -7.22 8.76
CA PRO A 93 13.82 -7.25 10.06
C PRO A 93 12.30 -7.47 10.00
N PHE A 94 11.68 -7.42 8.83
CA PHE A 94 10.21 -7.37 8.72
C PHE A 94 9.62 -8.64 8.09
N ARG A 95 8.33 -8.86 8.32
CA ARG A 95 7.54 -9.74 7.45
C ARG A 95 7.43 -9.12 6.06
N TRP A 96 7.35 -9.96 5.05
CA TRP A 96 7.31 -9.55 3.66
C TRP A 96 6.44 -10.52 2.86
N SER A 97 6.10 -10.15 1.64
CA SER A 97 5.07 -10.87 0.89
C SER A 97 5.52 -11.22 -0.52
N VAL A 98 5.05 -12.37 -1.00
CA VAL A 98 5.09 -12.77 -2.40
C VAL A 98 3.66 -12.71 -2.93
N TYR A 99 3.47 -12.05 -4.08
CA TYR A 99 2.21 -11.94 -4.80
C TYR A 99 2.36 -12.54 -6.20
N ARG A 100 1.25 -12.89 -6.84
CA ARG A 100 1.22 -13.04 -8.30
C ARG A 100 1.52 -11.70 -8.96
N TRP A 101 2.30 -11.75 -10.02
CA TRP A 101 2.51 -10.63 -10.92
C TRP A 101 1.25 -10.44 -11.77
N LEU A 102 0.75 -9.21 -11.83
CA LEU A 102 -0.32 -8.82 -12.75
C LEU A 102 0.35 -8.30 -14.01
N GLU A 103 0.18 -9.04 -15.11
CA GLU A 103 0.70 -8.59 -16.41
C GLU A 103 -0.05 -7.34 -16.88
N GLY A 104 0.71 -6.34 -17.29
CA GLY A 104 0.19 -5.06 -17.76
C GLY A 104 1.18 -3.92 -17.55
N GLU A 105 0.81 -2.76 -18.07
CA GLU A 105 1.57 -1.51 -17.96
C GLU A 105 0.70 -0.42 -17.32
N PRO A 106 1.30 0.55 -16.61
CA PRO A 106 0.55 1.67 -16.05
C PRO A 106 -0.20 2.44 -17.14
N LEU A 107 -1.51 2.60 -16.97
CA LEU A 107 -2.39 3.29 -17.94
C LEU A 107 -1.90 4.70 -18.32
N ALA A 108 -1.23 5.40 -17.40
CA ALA A 108 -0.68 6.73 -17.62
C ALA A 108 0.30 6.81 -18.81
N GLN A 109 0.88 5.68 -19.24
CA GLN A 109 1.80 5.60 -20.38
C GLN A 109 1.09 5.46 -21.74
N HIS A 110 -0.23 5.30 -21.73
CA HIS A 110 -1.03 4.98 -22.93
C HIS A 110 -2.27 5.85 -23.08
N LEU A 111 -2.38 6.97 -22.35
CA LEU A 111 -3.57 7.82 -22.32
C LEU A 111 -3.98 8.32 -23.73
N GLU A 112 -3.01 8.47 -24.62
CA GLU A 112 -3.21 8.89 -26.01
C GLU A 112 -3.67 7.75 -26.95
N LYS A 113 -3.60 6.49 -26.50
CA LYS A 113 -3.91 5.29 -27.29
C LYS A 113 -5.17 4.55 -26.84
N VAL A 114 -5.85 5.04 -25.81
CA VAL A 114 -7.02 4.40 -25.20
C VAL A 114 -8.26 5.29 -25.30
N ASP A 115 -9.44 4.66 -25.33
CA ASP A 115 -10.70 5.38 -25.16
C ASP A 115 -10.95 5.64 -23.67
N LEU A 116 -10.79 6.90 -23.24
CA LEU A 116 -11.00 7.31 -21.86
C LEU A 116 -12.44 7.11 -21.38
N SER A 117 -13.41 7.05 -22.28
CA SER A 117 -14.81 6.78 -21.93
C SER A 117 -14.98 5.33 -21.47
N VAL A 118 -14.31 4.39 -22.14
CA VAL A 118 -14.28 2.98 -21.73
C VAL A 118 -13.57 2.83 -20.39
N ILE A 119 -12.40 3.46 -20.22
CA ILE A 119 -11.68 3.47 -18.94
C ILE A 119 -12.56 4.03 -17.81
N ALA A 120 -13.29 5.12 -18.04
CA ALA A 120 -14.16 5.71 -17.03
C ALA A 120 -15.28 4.74 -16.61
N ILE A 121 -15.86 4.00 -17.56
CA ILE A 121 -16.87 2.96 -17.29
C ILE A 121 -16.27 1.81 -16.47
N ASP A 122 -15.06 1.35 -16.83
CA ASP A 122 -14.37 0.27 -16.12
C ASP A 122 -14.03 0.66 -14.68
N VAL A 123 -13.46 1.86 -14.48
CA VAL A 123 -13.15 2.40 -13.14
C VAL A 123 -14.44 2.55 -12.32
N ALA A 124 -15.51 3.08 -12.91
CA ALA A 124 -16.80 3.21 -12.22
C ALA A 124 -17.37 1.84 -11.82
N THR A 125 -17.21 0.83 -12.67
CA THR A 125 -17.66 -0.55 -12.40
C THR A 125 -16.85 -1.18 -11.28
N PHE A 126 -15.53 -1.01 -11.28
CA PHE A 126 -14.67 -1.48 -10.20
C PHE A 126 -15.01 -0.80 -8.86
N LEU A 127 -15.14 0.52 -8.84
CA LEU A 127 -15.46 1.28 -7.62
C LEU A 127 -16.83 0.91 -7.04
N ARG A 128 -17.85 0.72 -7.89
CA ARG A 128 -19.17 0.24 -7.43
C ARG A 128 -19.05 -1.14 -6.78
N SER A 129 -18.40 -2.08 -7.45
CA SER A 129 -18.22 -3.45 -6.93
C SER A 129 -17.43 -3.45 -5.61
N LEU A 130 -16.40 -2.62 -5.51
CA LEU A 130 -15.61 -2.45 -4.29
C LEU A 130 -16.46 -1.87 -3.13
N HIS A 131 -17.31 -0.89 -3.41
CA HIS A 131 -18.18 -0.26 -2.41
C HIS A 131 -19.35 -1.16 -1.97
N GLU A 132 -19.75 -2.12 -2.83
CA GLU A 132 -20.79 -3.11 -2.52
C GLU A 132 -20.27 -4.31 -1.72
N ALA A 133 -18.95 -4.51 -1.65
CA ALA A 133 -18.35 -5.58 -0.87
C ALA A 133 -18.69 -5.44 0.62
N ASP A 134 -19.03 -6.56 1.26
CA ASP A 134 -19.35 -6.58 2.70
C ASP A 134 -18.13 -6.18 3.54
N ALA A 135 -18.28 -5.09 4.28
CA ALA A 135 -17.24 -4.49 5.12
C ALA A 135 -17.45 -4.74 6.62
N MET A 136 -18.46 -5.53 7.04
CA MET A 136 -18.83 -5.75 8.44
C MET A 136 -17.66 -6.15 9.35
N ASP A 137 -16.75 -7.00 8.86
CA ASP A 137 -15.57 -7.47 9.60
C ASP A 137 -14.28 -6.74 9.21
N GLY A 138 -14.39 -5.66 8.43
CA GLY A 138 -13.26 -4.86 7.96
C GLY A 138 -12.43 -4.29 9.12
N PRO A 139 -11.12 -4.06 8.93
CA PRO A 139 -10.29 -3.52 9.99
C PRO A 139 -10.66 -2.06 10.24
N VAL A 140 -10.80 -1.69 11.51
CA VAL A 140 -10.91 -0.28 11.92
C VAL A 140 -9.66 0.49 11.52
N ALA A 141 -9.76 1.82 11.36
CA ALA A 141 -8.61 2.66 11.04
C ALA A 141 -7.45 2.45 12.05
N GLY A 142 -6.22 2.34 11.55
CA GLY A 142 -5.05 2.03 12.37
C GLY A 142 -3.73 2.19 11.61
N ALA A 143 -2.63 1.72 12.20
CA ALA A 143 -1.29 1.86 11.59
C ALA A 143 -1.22 1.32 10.14
N HIS A 144 -1.97 0.25 9.84
CA HIS A 144 -2.01 -0.38 8.51
C HIS A 144 -2.64 0.49 7.40
N ASN A 145 -3.32 1.59 7.73
CA ASN A 145 -3.84 2.56 6.77
C ASN A 145 -3.51 4.00 7.18
N PHE A 146 -2.53 4.17 8.06
CA PHE A 146 -2.15 5.46 8.65
C PHE A 146 -3.31 6.16 9.37
N HIS A 147 -4.27 5.42 9.94
CA HIS A 147 -5.46 5.95 10.60
C HIS A 147 -6.45 6.69 9.69
N ARG A 148 -6.35 6.51 8.37
CA ARG A 148 -7.33 7.07 7.42
C ARG A 148 -8.74 6.53 7.72
N GLY A 149 -9.73 7.43 7.70
CA GLY A 149 -11.11 7.12 8.06
C GLY A 149 -11.36 7.00 9.57
N GLY A 150 -10.35 7.25 10.41
CA GLY A 150 -10.46 7.32 11.86
C GLY A 150 -10.54 8.76 12.38
N SER A 151 -10.24 8.94 13.67
CA SER A 151 -10.20 10.27 14.30
C SER A 151 -9.07 11.13 13.73
N LEU A 152 -9.41 12.37 13.34
CA LEU A 152 -8.45 13.37 12.89
C LEU A 152 -7.42 13.75 13.97
N ALA A 153 -7.75 13.54 15.25
CA ALA A 153 -6.86 13.86 16.37
C ALA A 153 -5.49 13.17 16.28
N VAL A 154 -5.40 12.04 15.56
CA VAL A 154 -4.13 11.36 15.28
C VAL A 154 -3.13 12.29 14.57
N TYR A 155 -3.59 13.22 13.74
CA TYR A 155 -2.75 14.14 12.97
C TYR A 155 -2.61 15.53 13.60
N ASP A 156 -3.10 15.75 14.83
CA ASP A 156 -3.14 17.10 15.42
C ASP A 156 -1.74 17.71 15.57
N GLY A 157 -0.79 16.92 16.09
CA GLY A 157 0.61 17.36 16.21
C GLY A 157 1.25 17.66 14.85
N GLU A 158 1.06 16.80 13.87
CA GLU A 158 1.62 16.97 12.52
C GLU A 158 1.02 18.18 11.80
N THR A 159 -0.29 18.40 11.94
CA THR A 159 -0.99 19.53 11.34
C THR A 159 -0.51 20.84 11.94
N LYS A 160 -0.39 20.93 13.27
CA LYS A 160 0.14 22.11 13.97
C LYS A 160 1.59 22.40 13.57
N ALA A 161 2.43 21.38 13.50
CA ALA A 161 3.82 21.53 13.08
C ALA A 161 3.93 21.99 11.62
N SER A 162 3.09 21.46 10.73
CA SER A 162 3.06 21.85 9.32
C SER A 162 2.56 23.28 9.13
N ALA A 163 1.48 23.68 9.82
CA ALA A 163 0.96 25.04 9.78
C ALA A 163 2.00 26.07 10.24
N ALA A 164 2.77 25.76 11.31
CA ALA A 164 3.87 26.61 11.76
C ALA A 164 5.01 26.71 10.73
N ARG A 165 5.34 25.59 10.08
CA ARG A 165 6.39 25.57 9.05
C ARG A 165 6.01 26.39 7.80
N LEU A 166 4.72 26.43 7.48
CA LEU A 166 4.17 27.07 6.30
C LEU A 166 3.61 28.47 6.56
N ALA A 167 3.88 29.10 7.72
CA ALA A 167 3.28 30.37 8.10
C ALA A 167 3.52 31.54 7.12
N GLY A 168 4.50 31.43 6.22
CA GLY A 168 4.74 32.41 5.14
C GLY A 168 4.03 32.10 3.82
N GLU A 169 3.37 30.95 3.72
CA GLU A 169 2.69 30.44 2.52
C GLU A 169 1.18 30.25 2.74
N VAL A 170 0.76 29.99 3.98
CA VAL A 170 -0.63 29.80 4.38
C VAL A 170 -0.99 30.73 5.55
N ASP A 171 -2.25 31.14 5.63
CA ASP A 171 -2.78 31.78 6.83
C ASP A 171 -2.82 30.74 7.96
N GLN A 172 -1.77 30.77 8.80
CA GLN A 172 -1.60 29.83 9.89
C GLN A 172 -2.77 29.91 10.89
N ALA A 173 -3.26 31.11 11.20
CA ALA A 173 -4.31 31.29 12.19
C ALA A 173 -5.62 30.65 11.70
N LEU A 174 -6.00 30.95 10.46
CA LEU A 174 -7.20 30.37 9.84
C LEU A 174 -7.08 28.85 9.68
N ALA A 175 -5.89 28.34 9.29
CA ALA A 175 -5.67 26.90 9.16
C ALA A 175 -5.85 26.17 10.50
N ILE A 176 -5.33 26.73 11.60
CA ILE A 176 -5.51 26.16 12.95
C ILE A 176 -6.96 26.26 13.40
N GLU A 177 -7.66 27.36 13.11
CA GLU A 177 -9.08 27.52 13.42
C GLU A 177 -9.92 26.43 12.75
N ILE A 178 -9.78 26.25 11.43
CA ILE A 178 -10.48 25.20 10.67
C ILE A 178 -10.14 23.81 11.22
N TRP A 179 -8.88 23.57 11.55
CA TRP A 179 -8.45 22.30 12.12
C TRP A 179 -9.10 22.02 13.49
N GLN A 180 -9.16 22.99 14.39
CA GLN A 180 -9.84 22.82 15.68
C GLN A 180 -11.36 22.59 15.50
N LEU A 181 -11.98 23.27 14.53
CA LEU A 181 -13.38 23.02 14.20
C LEU A 181 -13.57 21.57 13.73
N ALA A 182 -12.71 21.07 12.85
CA ALA A 182 -12.75 19.69 12.37
C ALA A 182 -12.57 18.67 13.51
N LEU A 183 -11.64 18.92 14.44
CA LEU A 183 -11.45 18.06 15.63
C LEU A 183 -12.66 18.04 16.57
N SER A 184 -13.43 19.12 16.62
CA SER A 184 -14.66 19.21 17.43
C SER A 184 -15.89 18.61 16.74
N SER A 185 -15.78 18.29 15.46
CA SER A 185 -16.88 17.73 14.66
C SER A 185 -16.89 16.21 14.74
N TYR A 186 -18.09 15.64 14.84
CA TYR A 186 -18.30 14.19 14.83
C TYR A 186 -19.35 13.84 13.78
N TRP A 187 -19.05 12.83 12.97
CA TRP A 187 -20.03 12.32 12.04
C TRP A 187 -21.05 11.45 12.80
N GLN A 188 -22.32 11.82 12.68
CA GLN A 188 -23.45 11.00 13.13
C GLN A 188 -24.01 10.27 11.91
N LYS A 189 -24.05 8.95 11.99
CA LYS A 189 -24.54 8.06 10.93
C LYS A 189 -26.06 8.09 10.84
#